data_AF-A0A6P0R3T1-F1
#
_entry.id   AF-A0A6P0R3T1-F1
#
_cell.length_a   1.000
_cell.length_b   1.000
_cell.length_c   1.000
_cell.angle_alpha   90.00
_cell.angle_beta   90.00
_cell.angle_gamma   90.00
#
_symmetry.space_group_name_H-M   'P 1'
#
loop_
_entity.id
_entity.type
_entity.pdbx_description
1 polymer ?
#
loop_
_entity_poly.entity_id
_entity_poly.type
_entity_poly.pdbx_seq_one_letter_code
_entity_poly.pdbx_strand_id
1 'polypeptide(L)'
;MLLKYKYKLKPHKSQAVIISNWLSMARNQYNYRLAERLNWFEATRAPVNSCPLNVSVVPVSQIYQHIPEFRVQTRDGRKKDIFGNPITKKGDKHPNIVNGYVLWERVQLADLAQTKKLFPEYKSMHSQVLQDVISARTNYDG
;
A
#
# COMPACT_ATOMS: atom_id res chain seq x y z
N MET A 1 20.27 37.93 6.87
CA MET A 1 20.54 36.91 7.92
C MET A 1 19.23 36.16 8.19
N LEU A 2 19.15 34.85 7.90
CA LEU A 2 17.94 34.05 8.13
C LEU A 2 17.97 33.46 9.55
N LEU A 3 17.06 33.93 10.42
CA LEU A 3 16.88 33.39 11.77
C LEU A 3 16.14 32.04 11.69
N LYS A 4 16.83 30.96 12.04
CA LYS A 4 16.23 29.62 12.17
C LYS A 4 15.83 29.37 13.61
N TYR A 5 14.53 29.46 13.91
CA TYR A 5 13.99 29.10 15.22
C TYR A 5 13.78 27.58 15.33
N LYS A 6 14.30 26.96 16.38
CA LYS A 6 13.98 25.57 16.75
C LYS A 6 12.89 25.58 17.83
N TYR A 7 11.66 25.26 17.44
CA TYR A 7 10.57 25.07 18.39
C TYR A 7 10.56 23.63 18.90
N LYS A 8 10.58 23.45 20.24
CA LYS A 8 10.32 22.15 20.86
C LYS A 8 8.82 21.99 21.04
N LEU A 9 8.20 21.11 20.26
CA LEU A 9 6.80 20.71 20.45
C LEU A 9 6.72 19.87 21.73
N LYS A 10 6.01 20.36 22.74
CA LYS A 10 5.68 19.61 23.95
C LYS A 10 4.20 19.22 23.87
N PRO A 11 3.86 17.97 23.52
CA PRO A 11 2.47 17.56 23.44
C PRO A 11 1.82 17.61 24.82
N HIS A 12 0.56 18.01 24.86
CA HIS A 12 -0.28 17.87 26.05
C HIS A 12 -0.48 16.39 26.40
N LYS A 13 -0.82 16.07 27.66
CA LYS A 13 -1.05 14.68 28.10
C LYS A 13 -2.07 13.94 27.22
N SER A 14 -3.17 14.60 26.86
CA SER A 14 -4.19 14.04 25.94
C SER A 14 -3.64 13.78 24.53
N GLN A 15 -2.82 14.68 24.00
CA GLN A 15 -2.19 14.52 22.69
C GLN A 15 -1.21 13.34 22.69
N ALA A 16 -0.44 13.16 23.76
CA ALA A 16 0.48 12.04 23.90
C ALA A 16 -0.24 10.68 23.87
N VAL A 17 -1.41 10.57 24.50
CA VAL A 17 -2.24 9.36 24.46
C VAL A 17 -2.74 9.09 23.03
N ILE A 18 -3.24 10.11 22.34
CA ILE A 18 -3.70 9.98 20.94
C ILE A 18 -2.55 9.51 20.04
N ILE A 19 -1.37 10.12 20.16
CA ILE A 19 -0.19 9.74 19.38
C ILE A 19 0.20 8.29 19.68
N SER A 20 0.20 7.88 20.94
CA SER A 20 0.54 6.50 21.35
C SER A 20 -0.45 5.47 20.78
N ASN A 21 -1.74 5.81 20.76
CA ASN A 21 -2.78 4.99 20.15
C ASN A 21 -2.57 4.87 18.64
N TRP A 22 -2.33 5.99 17.94
CA TRP A 22 -2.06 5.98 16.50
C TRP A 22 -0.79 5.21 16.14
N LEU A 23 0.27 5.33 16.94
CA LEU A 23 1.50 4.54 16.76
C LEU A 23 1.23 3.04 16.89
N SER A 24 0.39 2.63 17.83
CA SER A 24 0.02 1.23 18.01
C SER A 24 -0.79 0.71 16.82
N MET A 25 -1.76 1.50 16.34
CA MET A 25 -2.52 1.18 15.11
C MET A 25 -1.61 1.09 13.89
N ALA A 26 -0.67 2.03 13.73
CA ALA A 26 0.28 2.04 12.63
C ALA A 26 1.18 0.78 12.63
N ARG A 27 1.64 0.33 13.79
CA ARG A 27 2.41 -0.92 13.92
C ARG A 27 1.58 -2.15 13.54
N ASN A 28 0.33 -2.22 13.99
CA ASN A 28 -0.56 -3.33 13.63
C ASN A 28 -0.82 -3.36 12.13
N GLN A 29 -1.09 -2.21 11.53
CA GLN A 29 -1.28 -2.08 10.09
C GLN A 29 -0.01 -2.49 9.32
N TYR A 30 1.16 -2.07 9.79
CA TYR A 30 2.42 -2.48 9.21
C TYR A 30 2.60 -4.00 9.23
N ASN A 31 2.36 -4.64 10.38
CA ASN A 31 2.48 -6.10 10.52
C ASN A 31 1.46 -6.85 9.65
N TYR A 32 0.22 -6.37 9.58
CA TYR A 32 -0.82 -6.93 8.72
C TYR A 32 -0.39 -6.93 7.24
N ARG A 33 0.07 -5.79 6.74
CA ARG A 33 0.53 -5.64 5.34
C ARG A 33 1.83 -6.38 5.05
N LEU A 34 2.69 -6.53 6.05
CA LEU A 34 3.89 -7.38 5.94
C LEU A 34 3.49 -8.86 5.80
N ALA A 35 2.55 -9.32 6.61
CA ALA A 35 2.06 -10.69 6.56
C ALA A 35 1.44 -11.03 5.19
N GLU A 36 0.63 -10.15 4.60
CA GLU A 36 0.07 -10.37 3.25
C GLU A 36 1.17 -10.60 2.20
N ARG A 37 2.26 -9.84 2.26
CA ARG A 37 3.38 -9.97 1.31
C ARG A 37 4.19 -11.22 1.57
N LEU A 38 4.46 -11.56 2.84
CA LEU A 38 5.15 -12.79 3.20
C LEU A 38 4.35 -14.02 2.77
N ASN A 39 3.04 -14.03 3.03
CA ASN A 39 2.16 -15.11 2.58
C ASN A 39 2.22 -15.28 1.05
N TRP A 40 2.17 -14.18 0.30
CA TRP A 40 2.32 -14.25 -1.16
C TRP A 40 3.70 -14.73 -1.59
N PHE A 41 4.77 -14.24 -0.96
CA PHE A 41 6.13 -14.68 -1.25
C PHE A 41 6.32 -16.16 -0.95
N GLU A 42 5.82 -16.66 0.18
CA GLU A 42 5.89 -18.06 0.54
C GLU A 42 5.09 -18.95 -0.42
N ALA A 43 3.95 -18.46 -0.91
CA ALA A 43 3.15 -19.16 -1.90
C ALA A 43 3.81 -19.17 -3.30
N THR A 44 4.53 -18.11 -3.67
CA THR A 44 5.07 -17.94 -5.04
C THR A 44 6.56 -18.20 -5.18
N ARG A 45 7.32 -18.33 -4.08
CA ARG A 45 8.76 -18.58 -4.13
C ARG A 45 9.05 -19.91 -4.81
N ALA A 46 10.06 -19.90 -5.68
CA ALA A 46 10.66 -21.09 -6.26
C ALA A 46 12.15 -21.13 -5.89
N PRO A 47 12.71 -22.31 -5.58
CA PRO A 47 14.15 -22.48 -5.41
C PRO A 47 14.91 -22.11 -6.70
N VAL A 48 16.02 -21.37 -6.56
CA VAL A 48 16.80 -20.81 -7.70
C VAL A 48 17.27 -21.89 -8.69
N ASN A 49 17.54 -23.11 -8.19
CA ASN A 49 18.13 -24.20 -8.98
C ASN A 49 17.12 -25.28 -9.42
N SER A 50 15.81 -25.02 -9.31
CA SER A 50 14.81 -25.99 -9.76
C SER A 50 13.50 -25.28 -10.08
N CYS A 51 12.98 -25.51 -11.29
CA CYS A 51 11.64 -25.10 -11.64
C CYS A 51 10.65 -26.03 -10.92
N PRO A 52 9.73 -25.53 -10.08
CA PRO A 52 8.67 -26.38 -9.53
C PRO A 52 7.75 -26.75 -10.69
N LEU A 53 8.01 -27.90 -11.34
CA LEU A 53 7.14 -28.47 -12.37
C LEU A 53 5.74 -28.77 -11.81
N ASN A 54 5.64 -28.84 -10.48
CA ASN A 54 4.39 -28.94 -9.73
C ASN A 54 4.31 -27.80 -8.69
N VAL A 55 3.49 -26.79 -9.03
CA VAL A 55 2.61 -26.00 -8.15
C VAL A 55 3.26 -25.13 -7.05
N SER A 56 2.74 -23.91 -6.93
CA SER A 56 2.73 -23.17 -5.66
C SER A 56 2.29 -24.06 -4.49
N VAL A 57 2.82 -23.82 -3.28
CA VAL A 57 2.36 -24.52 -2.05
C VAL A 57 0.84 -24.37 -1.86
N VAL A 58 0.25 -23.32 -2.44
CA VAL A 58 -1.16 -22.96 -2.36
C VAL A 58 -1.77 -22.99 -3.78
N PRO A 59 -3.03 -23.42 -3.96
CA PRO A 59 -3.71 -23.28 -5.24
C PRO A 59 -3.65 -21.84 -5.76
N VAL A 60 -3.31 -21.66 -7.04
CA VAL A 60 -3.13 -20.32 -7.66
C VAL A 60 -4.37 -19.43 -7.48
N SER A 61 -5.57 -20.03 -7.48
CA SER A 61 -6.83 -19.32 -7.25
C SER A 61 -6.93 -18.68 -5.86
N GLN A 62 -6.31 -19.29 -4.84
CA GLN A 62 -6.36 -18.79 -3.46
C GLN A 62 -5.34 -17.68 -3.21
N ILE A 63 -4.22 -17.66 -3.93
CA ILE A 63 -3.15 -16.65 -3.79
C ILE A 63 -3.65 -15.25 -4.13
N TYR A 64 -4.47 -15.13 -5.18
CA TYR A 64 -4.94 -13.86 -5.73
C TYR A 64 -6.37 -13.47 -5.31
N GLN A 65 -7.06 -14.31 -4.52
CA GLN A 65 -8.48 -14.14 -4.22
C GLN A 65 -8.84 -12.75 -3.66
N HIS A 66 -7.94 -12.15 -2.88
CA HIS A 66 -8.13 -10.83 -2.26
C HIS A 66 -7.36 -9.70 -2.96
N ILE A 67 -6.66 -9.98 -4.06
CA ILE A 67 -5.83 -9.02 -4.77
C ILE A 67 -6.55 -8.59 -6.05
N PRO A 68 -6.90 -7.29 -6.20
CA PRO A 68 -7.53 -6.82 -7.43
C PRO A 68 -6.54 -6.90 -8.60
N GLU A 69 -6.93 -7.58 -9.68
CA GLU A 69 -6.10 -7.74 -10.89
C GLU A 69 -5.81 -6.41 -11.58
N PHE A 70 -6.78 -5.50 -11.59
CA PHE A 70 -6.68 -4.20 -12.25
C PHE A 70 -7.07 -3.07 -11.31
N ARG A 71 -6.42 -1.93 -11.49
CA ARG A 71 -6.85 -0.65 -10.93
C ARG A 71 -7.44 0.24 -12.03
N VAL A 72 -8.54 0.90 -11.72
CA VAL A 72 -9.22 1.81 -12.65
C VAL A 72 -8.76 3.24 -12.36
N GLN A 73 -8.40 3.98 -13.41
CA GLN A 73 -8.04 5.38 -13.29
C GLN A 73 -9.28 6.24 -12.98
N THR A 74 -9.26 6.97 -11.86
CA THR A 74 -10.42 7.78 -11.41
C THR A 74 -10.50 9.15 -12.07
N ARG A 75 -9.38 9.64 -12.62
CA ARG A 75 -9.23 10.99 -13.20
C ARG A 75 -8.31 10.94 -14.41
N ASP A 76 -8.47 11.90 -15.30
CA ASP A 76 -7.59 12.04 -16.46
C ASP A 76 -6.13 12.29 -16.04
N GLY A 77 -5.22 11.75 -16.84
CA GLY A 77 -3.78 11.88 -16.64
C GLY A 77 -3.32 13.32 -16.77
N ARG A 78 -2.35 13.69 -15.93
CA ARG A 78 -1.70 15.01 -16.02
C ARG A 78 -0.80 15.14 -17.25
N LYS A 79 -0.25 14.03 -17.75
CA LYS A 79 0.60 14.01 -18.94
C LYS A 79 -0.27 14.09 -20.20
N LYS A 80 0.13 14.94 -21.14
CA LYS A 80 -0.54 15.17 -22.41
C LYS A 80 0.34 14.72 -23.57
N ASP A 81 -0.29 14.27 -24.65
CA ASP A 81 0.38 13.99 -25.92
C ASP A 81 0.75 15.30 -26.64
N ILE A 82 1.35 15.15 -27.83
CA ILE A 82 1.76 16.27 -28.69
C ILE A 82 0.55 17.12 -29.13
N PHE A 83 -0.65 16.54 -29.16
CA PHE A 83 -1.90 17.18 -29.54
C PHE A 83 -2.67 17.80 -28.36
N GLY A 84 -2.11 17.72 -27.14
CA GLY A 84 -2.72 18.27 -25.93
C GLY A 84 -3.79 17.39 -25.27
N ASN A 85 -4.01 16.17 -25.76
CA ASN A 85 -4.93 15.21 -25.17
C ASN A 85 -4.27 14.46 -23.99
N PRO A 86 -5.02 14.11 -22.93
CA PRO A 86 -4.50 13.27 -21.84
C PRO A 86 -4.04 11.91 -22.37
N ILE A 87 -2.82 11.50 -22.02
CA ILE A 87 -2.24 10.19 -22.42
C ILE A 87 -3.03 9.03 -21.79
N THR A 88 -3.51 9.23 -20.58
CA THR A 88 -4.37 8.28 -19.86
C THR A 88 -5.68 8.97 -19.52
N LYS A 89 -6.79 8.27 -19.68
CA LYS A 89 -8.14 8.77 -19.47
C LYS A 89 -8.79 8.10 -18.26
N LYS A 90 -9.72 8.82 -17.65
CA LYS A 90 -10.60 8.24 -16.63
C LYS A 90 -11.26 6.97 -17.18
N GLY A 91 -11.18 5.88 -16.42
CA GLY A 91 -11.69 4.57 -16.81
C GLY A 91 -10.63 3.60 -17.31
N ASP A 92 -9.42 4.07 -17.66
CA ASP A 92 -8.33 3.20 -18.08
C ASP A 92 -7.98 2.18 -16.99
N LYS A 93 -7.84 0.91 -17.39
CA LYS A 93 -7.46 -0.19 -16.51
C LYS A 93 -5.95 -0.40 -16.58
N HIS A 94 -5.29 -0.35 -15.43
CA HIS A 94 -3.88 -0.69 -15.31
C HIS A 94 -3.74 -2.02 -14.55
N PRO A 95 -2.90 -2.96 -15.03
CA PRO A 95 -2.67 -4.21 -14.34
C PRO A 95 -1.92 -3.97 -13.02
N ASN A 96 -2.37 -4.63 -11.96
CA ASN A 96 -1.65 -4.71 -10.69
C ASN A 96 -0.75 -5.95 -10.63
N ILE A 97 -0.92 -6.89 -11.56
CA ILE A 97 -0.10 -8.10 -11.68
C ILE A 97 0.63 -8.03 -13.01
N VAL A 98 1.96 -8.09 -12.97
CA VAL A 98 2.83 -8.03 -14.16
C VAL A 98 3.79 -9.20 -14.11
N ASN A 99 3.80 -10.04 -15.15
CA ASN A 99 4.64 -11.24 -15.24
C ASN A 99 4.50 -12.20 -14.03
N GLY A 100 3.30 -12.28 -13.44
CA GLY A 100 3.03 -13.11 -12.25
C GLY A 100 3.44 -12.47 -10.92
N TYR A 101 4.01 -11.26 -10.93
CA TYR A 101 4.37 -10.51 -9.73
C TYR A 101 3.32 -9.45 -9.42
N VAL A 102 2.95 -9.35 -8.14
CA VAL A 102 2.01 -8.33 -7.66
C VAL A 102 2.76 -7.02 -7.40
N LEU A 103 2.26 -5.93 -7.97
CA LEU A 103 2.69 -4.57 -7.69
C LEU A 103 2.14 -4.11 -6.34
N TRP A 104 2.74 -4.61 -5.26
CA TRP A 104 2.27 -4.42 -3.88
C TRP A 104 2.11 -2.96 -3.48
N GLU A 105 3.02 -2.07 -3.91
CA GLU A 105 2.89 -0.63 -3.69
C GLU A 105 1.52 -0.10 -4.14
N ARG A 106 1.08 -0.51 -5.34
CA ARG A 106 -0.14 0.01 -5.95
C ARG A 106 -1.39 -0.58 -5.32
N VAL A 107 -1.35 -1.88 -5.02
CA VAL A 107 -2.44 -2.60 -4.35
C VAL A 107 -2.66 -2.02 -2.96
N GLN A 108 -1.59 -1.85 -2.18
CA GLN A 108 -1.66 -1.41 -0.79
C GLN A 108 -2.10 0.05 -0.62
N LEU A 109 -1.74 0.93 -1.55
CA LEU A 109 -2.21 2.32 -1.59
C LEU A 109 -3.70 2.42 -1.93
N ALA A 110 -4.19 1.60 -2.86
CA ALA A 110 -5.59 1.56 -3.23
C ALA A 110 -6.48 0.95 -2.12
N ASP A 111 -5.92 0.05 -1.32
CA ASP A 111 -6.61 -0.72 -0.29
C ASP A 111 -6.99 0.09 0.98
N LEU A 112 -6.73 1.40 1.01
CA LEU A 112 -7.06 2.27 2.16
C LEU A 112 -8.55 2.16 2.56
N ALA A 113 -9.44 2.07 1.57
CA ALA A 113 -10.88 1.99 1.80
C ALA A 113 -11.28 0.64 2.44
N GLN A 114 -10.70 -0.46 1.96
CA GLN A 114 -10.95 -1.79 2.50
C GLN A 114 -10.29 -1.98 3.87
N THR A 115 -9.12 -1.39 4.11
CA THR A 115 -8.50 -1.38 5.45
C THR A 115 -9.41 -0.74 6.48
N LYS A 116 -10.04 0.40 6.17
CA LYS A 116 -11.01 1.05 7.08
C LYS A 116 -12.30 0.27 7.27
N LYS A 117 -12.60 -0.69 6.39
CA LYS A 117 -13.71 -1.62 6.52
C LYS A 117 -13.35 -2.79 7.43
N LEU A 118 -12.12 -3.31 7.30
CA LEU A 118 -11.58 -4.41 8.11
C LEU A 118 -11.25 -3.97 9.54
N PHE A 119 -10.72 -2.76 9.70
CA PHE A 119 -10.30 -2.16 10.97
C PHE A 119 -11.05 -0.84 11.19
N PRO A 120 -12.30 -0.87 11.71
CA PRO A 120 -13.10 0.33 11.92
C PRO A 120 -12.45 1.35 12.84
N GLU A 121 -11.59 0.92 13.76
CA GLU A 121 -10.83 1.78 14.68
C GLU A 121 -9.93 2.79 13.94
N TYR A 122 -9.48 2.47 12.72
CA TYR A 122 -8.65 3.38 11.92
C TYR A 122 -9.42 4.60 11.39
N LYS A 123 -10.75 4.62 11.50
CA LYS A 123 -11.54 5.83 11.23
C LYS A 123 -11.22 6.98 12.21
N SER A 124 -10.73 6.65 13.41
CA SER A 124 -10.30 7.63 14.42
C SER A 124 -8.94 8.28 14.11
N MET A 125 -8.16 7.67 13.22
CA MET A 125 -6.83 8.15 12.83
C MET A 125 -6.93 9.17 11.70
N HIS A 126 -6.09 10.20 11.76
CA HIS A 126 -6.01 11.17 10.68
C HIS A 126 -5.62 10.49 9.36
N SER A 127 -6.31 10.84 8.26
CA SER A 127 -6.12 10.20 6.95
C SER A 127 -4.67 10.26 6.46
N GLN A 128 -4.00 11.41 6.67
CA GLN A 128 -2.60 11.59 6.28
C GLN A 128 -1.67 10.60 7.00
N VAL A 129 -1.86 10.37 8.29
CA VAL A 129 -1.01 9.44 9.06
C VAL A 129 -1.13 8.04 8.51
N LEU A 130 -2.34 7.61 8.15
CA LEU A 130 -2.55 6.29 7.54
C LEU A 130 -1.90 6.19 6.14
N GLN A 131 -1.98 7.25 5.33
CA GLN A 131 -1.32 7.31 4.03
C GLN A 131 0.21 7.28 4.17
N ASP A 132 0.76 7.98 5.16
CA ASP A 132 2.20 8.02 5.43
C ASP A 132 2.70 6.65 5.89
N VAL A 133 1.96 5.94 6.74
CA VAL A 133 2.31 4.57 7.17
C VAL A 133 2.34 3.61 5.99
N ILE A 134 1.38 3.72 5.06
CA ILE A 134 1.35 2.90 3.85
C ILE A 134 2.51 3.27 2.91
N SER A 135 2.75 4.56 2.68
CA SER A 135 3.77 5.07 1.76
C SER A 135 5.20 4.88 2.27
N ALA A 136 5.40 4.93 3.58
CA ALA A 136 6.72 4.76 4.19
C ALA A 136 7.33 3.40 3.88
N ARG A 137 6.53 2.38 3.54
CA ARG A 137 7.06 1.07 3.16
C ARG A 137 7.38 0.95 1.67
N THR A 138 6.59 1.58 0.80
CA THR A 138 6.74 1.40 -0.65
C THR A 138 8.04 1.99 -1.18
N ASN A 139 8.54 3.04 -0.54
CA ASN A 139 9.80 3.71 -0.91
C ASN A 139 11.09 2.94 -0.58
N TYR A 140 11.02 1.85 0.20
CA TYR A 140 12.21 1.02 0.52
C TYR A 140 12.31 -0.26 -0.33
N ASP A 141 11.33 -0.52 -1.19
CA ASP A 141 11.24 -1.73 -2.00
C ASP A 141 11.64 -1.48 -3.48
N GLY A 142 12.45 -0.45 -3.75
CA GLY A 142 12.93 -0.04 -5.09
C GLY A 142 14.44 0.01 -5.21
#